data_AF-A0A397W163-F1
#
_entry.id   AF-A0A397W163-F1
#
_cell.length_a   1.000
_cell.length_b   1.000
_cell.length_c   1.000
_cell.angle_alpha   90.00
_cell.angle_beta   90.00
_cell.angle_gamma   90.00
#
_symmetry.space_group_name_H-M   'P 1'
#
loop_
_entity.id
_entity.type
_entity.pdbx_description
1 polymer ?
#
loop_
_entity_poly.entity_id
_entity_poly.type
_entity_poly.pdbx_seq_one_letter_code
_entity_poly.pdbx_strand_id
1 'polypeptide(L)'
;MLKTRCIALFAFIFTYLHATLLCRAAVGDKAAATFNKLNGTAAFEQITEDAFSIYGVLNKGIDENEPDIYFIDLSGDRISFAEFNISINPPKAGPWNGTIIGDIEELNGAYIAILYDDSTIDDAFIVKE
;
A
#
# COMPACT_ATOMS: atom_id res chain seq x y z
N MET A 1 37.13 33.35 -24.78
CA MET A 1 37.47 33.31 -23.33
C MET A 1 36.23 32.80 -22.60
N LEU A 2 36.06 31.48 -22.57
CA LEU A 2 34.83 30.79 -22.16
C LEU A 2 35.22 29.66 -21.23
N LYS A 3 35.38 29.91 -19.92
CA LYS A 3 35.78 28.83 -19.00
C LYS A 3 35.61 29.12 -17.51
N THR A 4 34.57 29.85 -17.09
CA THR A 4 34.35 30.03 -15.63
C THR A 4 32.91 30.39 -15.27
N ARG A 5 31.90 29.73 -15.88
CA ARG A 5 30.48 29.94 -15.49
C ARG A 5 29.65 28.69 -15.27
N CYS A 6 30.21 27.48 -15.45
CA CYS A 6 29.45 26.23 -15.29
C CYS A 6 29.59 25.54 -13.93
N ILE A 7 30.59 25.90 -13.11
CA ILE A 7 30.87 25.20 -11.83
C ILE A 7 29.86 25.59 -10.74
N ALA A 8 29.38 26.84 -10.73
CA ALA A 8 28.43 27.31 -9.73
C ALA A 8 27.03 26.66 -9.87
N LEU A 9 26.61 26.34 -11.10
CA LEU A 9 25.31 25.69 -11.36
C LEU A 9 25.32 24.22 -10.89
N PHE A 10 26.46 23.54 -11.04
CA PHE A 10 26.65 22.17 -10.56
C PHE A 10 26.59 22.06 -9.04
N ALA A 11 27.20 23.01 -8.31
CA ALA A 11 27.15 23.03 -6.85
C ALA A 11 25.72 23.22 -6.30
N PHE A 12 24.89 24.02 -6.98
CA PHE A 12 23.50 24.25 -6.57
C PHE A 12 22.60 23.02 -6.76
N ILE A 13 22.81 22.26 -7.84
CA ILE A 13 22.10 21.00 -8.07
C ILE A 13 22.46 19.98 -7.00
N PHE A 14 23.75 19.86 -6.62
CA PHE A 14 24.16 18.91 -5.59
C PHE A 14 23.62 19.25 -4.19
N THR A 15 23.53 20.52 -3.79
CA THR A 15 22.95 20.87 -2.48
C THR A 15 21.44 20.67 -2.43
N TYR A 16 20.72 20.91 -3.53
CA TYR A 16 19.27 20.67 -3.59
C TYR A 16 18.92 19.18 -3.79
N LEU A 17 19.76 18.40 -4.49
CA LEU A 17 19.56 16.97 -4.67
C LEU A 17 19.75 16.18 -3.36
N HIS A 18 20.57 16.67 -2.43
CA HIS A 18 20.71 16.08 -1.08
C HIS A 18 19.62 16.52 -0.10
N ALA A 19 18.76 17.48 -0.47
CA ALA A 19 17.70 18.02 0.38
C ALA A 19 16.30 17.65 -0.12
N THR A 20 16.16 16.60 -0.95
CA THR A 20 14.92 15.83 -0.93
C THR A 20 14.81 15.21 0.45
N LEU A 21 14.17 15.96 1.36
CA LEU A 21 13.52 15.39 2.53
C LEU A 21 12.63 14.29 1.97
N LEU A 22 13.12 13.05 2.02
CA LEU A 22 12.23 11.89 1.95
C LEU A 22 11.35 12.08 3.19
N CYS A 23 10.17 12.66 3.00
CA CYS A 23 9.16 12.65 4.04
C CYS A 23 8.95 11.17 4.34
N ARG A 24 9.41 10.74 5.51
CA ARG A 24 9.12 9.41 6.01
C ARG A 24 7.90 9.51 6.90
N ALA A 25 7.07 8.47 6.88
CA ALA A 25 6.00 8.35 7.83
C ALA A 25 6.57 8.33 9.25
N ALA A 26 5.91 9.05 10.16
CA ALA A 26 6.18 8.89 11.59
C ALA A 26 5.50 7.60 12.10
N VAL A 27 6.07 6.96 13.12
CA VAL A 27 5.37 5.86 13.81
C VAL A 27 4.03 6.39 14.34
N GLY A 28 2.95 5.70 14.00
CA GLY A 28 1.57 6.09 14.28
C GLY A 28 0.87 6.83 13.14
N ASP A 29 1.56 7.18 12.05
CA ASP A 29 0.91 7.66 10.83
C ASP A 29 -0.03 6.59 10.27
N LYS A 30 -1.15 7.02 9.69
CA LYS A 30 -2.21 6.14 9.22
C LYS A 30 -2.61 6.45 7.79
N ALA A 31 -3.08 5.41 7.12
CA ALA A 31 -3.76 5.53 5.85
C ALA A 31 -4.90 4.52 5.76
N ALA A 32 -5.81 4.72 4.82
CA ALA A 32 -6.92 3.82 4.61
C ALA A 32 -7.31 3.72 3.13
N ALA A 33 -7.91 2.60 2.79
CA ALA A 33 -8.51 2.33 1.48
C ALA A 33 -9.91 1.74 1.68
N THR A 34 -10.86 2.14 0.83
CA THR A 34 -12.25 1.67 0.88
C THR A 34 -12.64 1.01 -0.43
N PHE A 35 -12.96 -0.28 -0.37
CA PHE A 35 -13.38 -1.12 -1.49
C PHE A 35 -14.90 -1.01 -1.68
N ASN A 36 -15.34 -0.21 -2.65
CA ASN A 36 -16.75 0.12 -2.83
C ASN A 36 -17.61 -1.08 -3.27
N LYS A 37 -17.10 -1.91 -4.18
CA LYS A 37 -17.83 -3.09 -4.69
C LYS A 37 -17.86 -4.22 -3.68
N LEU A 38 -16.82 -4.40 -2.86
CA LEU A 38 -16.77 -5.44 -1.81
C LEU A 38 -17.27 -4.95 -0.45
N ASN A 39 -17.68 -3.68 -0.34
CA ASN A 39 -18.05 -3.03 0.92
C ASN A 39 -16.98 -3.28 2.00
N GLY A 40 -15.72 -3.14 1.62
CA GLY A 40 -14.57 -3.50 2.44
C GLY A 40 -13.69 -2.31 2.77
N THR A 41 -12.78 -2.53 3.72
CA THR A 41 -11.80 -1.52 4.13
C THR A 41 -10.45 -2.18 4.36
N ALA A 42 -9.38 -1.44 4.08
CA ALA A 42 -8.03 -1.73 4.55
C ALA A 42 -7.49 -0.48 5.26
N ALA A 43 -6.98 -0.66 6.48
CA ALA A 43 -6.35 0.37 7.29
C ALA A 43 -4.88 0.03 7.48
N PHE A 44 -4.03 1.05 7.43
CA PHE A 44 -2.59 0.95 7.49
C PHE A 44 -2.10 1.81 8.65
N GLU A 45 -1.17 1.31 9.45
CA GLU A 45 -0.57 2.08 10.55
C GLU A 45 0.94 1.83 10.61
N GLN A 46 1.72 2.91 10.62
CA GLN A 46 3.18 2.82 10.69
C GLN A 46 3.56 2.36 12.10
N ILE A 47 4.17 1.18 12.24
CA ILE A 47 4.49 0.59 13.56
C ILE A 47 5.97 0.71 13.92
N THR A 48 6.85 0.84 12.93
CA THR A 48 8.28 1.13 13.10
C THR A 48 8.74 2.07 11.99
N GLU A 49 10.01 2.49 11.95
CA GLU A 49 10.52 3.37 10.88
C GLU A 49 10.49 2.74 9.48
N ASP A 50 10.45 1.40 9.38
CA ASP A 50 10.54 0.68 8.11
C ASP A 50 9.46 -0.42 7.98
N ALA A 51 8.42 -0.40 8.81
CA ALA A 51 7.30 -1.34 8.70
C ALA A 51 5.97 -0.74 9.15
N PHE A 52 4.91 -1.15 8.46
CA PHE A 52 3.53 -0.83 8.79
C PHE A 52 2.70 -2.10 8.98
N SER A 53 1.67 -2.00 9.81
CA SER A 53 0.62 -3.00 9.91
C SER A 53 -0.49 -2.69 8.92
N ILE A 54 -1.13 -3.73 8.41
CA ILE A 54 -2.33 -3.64 7.59
C ILE A 54 -3.44 -4.44 8.26
N TYR A 55 -4.64 -3.89 8.29
CA TYR A 55 -5.85 -4.53 8.80
C TYR A 55 -6.98 -4.37 7.81
N GLY A 56 -7.73 -5.42 7.52
CA GLY A 56 -8.85 -5.28 6.59
C GLY A 56 -9.97 -6.26 6.78
N VAL A 57 -11.07 -5.96 6.10
CA VAL A 57 -12.27 -6.79 6.04
C VAL A 57 -12.98 -6.54 4.71
N LEU A 58 -13.48 -7.61 4.09
CA LEU A 58 -14.29 -7.56 2.88
C LEU A 58 -15.67 -8.13 3.24
N ASN A 59 -16.74 -7.35 3.09
CA ASN A 59 -18.06 -7.70 3.62
C ASN A 59 -19.01 -8.37 2.63
N LYS A 60 -18.65 -8.43 1.34
CA LYS A 60 -19.40 -9.11 0.28
C LYS A 60 -18.49 -9.41 -0.91
N GLY A 61 -18.95 -10.27 -1.83
CA GLY A 61 -18.30 -10.53 -3.12
C GLY A 61 -17.16 -11.56 -3.07
N ILE A 62 -16.95 -12.22 -1.93
CA ILE A 62 -16.05 -13.36 -1.80
C ILE A 62 -16.89 -14.62 -1.64
N ASP A 63 -17.20 -15.29 -2.74
CA ASP A 63 -18.24 -16.33 -2.77
C ASP A 63 -17.68 -17.75 -2.61
N GLU A 64 -16.37 -17.92 -2.81
CA GLU A 64 -15.66 -19.21 -2.76
C GLU A 64 -14.69 -19.25 -1.58
N ASN A 65 -14.77 -20.30 -0.76
CA ASN A 65 -13.84 -20.50 0.35
C ASN A 65 -12.52 -21.15 -0.12
N GLU A 66 -11.86 -20.47 -1.06
CA GLU A 66 -10.61 -20.91 -1.68
C GLU A 66 -9.58 -19.78 -1.59
N PRO A 67 -8.82 -19.67 -0.49
CA PRO A 67 -7.94 -18.52 -0.26
C PRO A 67 -6.72 -18.47 -1.20
N ASP A 68 -6.45 -19.52 -1.97
CA ASP A 68 -5.34 -19.56 -2.92
C ASP A 68 -5.63 -18.83 -4.25
N ILE A 69 -6.92 -18.58 -4.56
CA ILE A 69 -7.35 -17.91 -5.80
C ILE A 69 -7.74 -16.44 -5.59
N TYR A 70 -7.74 -15.95 -4.35
CA TYR A 70 -7.93 -14.53 -4.06
C TYR A 70 -6.60 -13.88 -3.71
N PHE A 71 -6.39 -12.65 -4.17
CA PHE A 71 -5.14 -11.93 -3.95
C PHE A 71 -5.37 -10.49 -3.52
N ILE A 72 -4.47 -9.99 -2.70
CA ILE A 72 -4.25 -8.57 -2.49
C ILE A 72 -3.10 -8.17 -3.40
N ASP A 73 -3.34 -7.19 -4.27
CA ASP A 73 -2.31 -6.55 -5.09
C ASP A 73 -2.07 -5.15 -4.54
N LEU A 74 -0.88 -4.94 -3.99
CA LEU A 74 -0.43 -3.66 -3.48
C LEU A 74 0.65 -3.11 -4.42
N SER A 75 0.27 -2.19 -5.30
CA SER A 75 1.19 -1.56 -6.27
C SER A 75 2.00 -2.54 -7.14
N GLY A 76 1.43 -3.71 -7.47
CA GLY A 76 2.06 -4.76 -8.27
C GLY A 76 2.64 -5.92 -7.46
N ASP A 77 2.80 -5.75 -6.14
CA ASP A 77 3.16 -6.84 -5.26
C ASP A 77 1.90 -7.64 -4.89
N ARG A 78 1.81 -8.83 -5.45
CA ARG A 78 0.65 -9.72 -5.31
C ARG A 78 0.89 -10.76 -4.23
N ILE A 79 -0.01 -10.83 -3.27
CA ILE A 79 0.02 -11.80 -2.16
C ILE A 79 -1.34 -12.48 -2.07
N SER A 80 -1.36 -13.82 -1.96
CA SER A 80 -2.62 -14.55 -1.87
C SER A 80 -3.27 -14.39 -0.50
N PHE A 81 -4.59 -14.61 -0.43
CA PHE A 81 -5.31 -14.65 0.84
C PHE A 81 -4.79 -15.78 1.73
N ALA A 82 -4.35 -16.89 1.14
CA ALA A 82 -3.73 -18.01 1.87
C ALA A 82 -2.41 -17.60 2.54
N GLU A 83 -1.55 -16.85 1.85
CA GLU A 83 -0.27 -16.38 2.39
C GLU A 83 -0.48 -15.37 3.53
N PHE A 84 -1.49 -14.50 3.42
CA PHE A 84 -1.90 -13.61 4.51
C PHE A 84 -2.75 -14.29 5.60
N ASN A 85 -3.02 -15.60 5.48
CA ASN A 85 -3.89 -16.35 6.39
C ASN A 85 -5.28 -15.69 6.58
N ILE A 86 -5.84 -15.16 5.50
CA ILE A 86 -7.15 -14.51 5.47
C ILE A 86 -8.22 -15.60 5.46
N SER A 87 -9.02 -15.67 6.54
CA SER A 87 -10.16 -16.56 6.59
C SER A 87 -11.28 -16.06 5.67
N ILE A 88 -11.83 -16.96 4.85
CA ILE A 88 -13.00 -16.71 4.02
C ILE A 88 -14.22 -17.41 4.63
N ASN A 89 -15.28 -16.64 4.81
CA ASN A 89 -16.60 -17.15 5.18
C ASN A 89 -17.63 -16.46 4.28
N PRO A 90 -17.93 -17.04 3.10
CA PRO A 90 -18.71 -16.36 2.08
C PRO A 90 -20.02 -15.74 2.62
N PRO A 91 -20.38 -14.51 2.20
CA PRO A 91 -19.75 -13.74 1.12
C PRO A 91 -18.56 -12.86 1.59
N LYS A 92 -17.98 -13.13 2.77
CA LYS A 92 -17.02 -12.27 3.47
C LYS A 92 -15.62 -12.87 3.52
N ALA A 93 -14.62 -11.99 3.66
CA ALA A 93 -13.26 -12.37 4.01
C ALA A 93 -12.69 -11.46 5.10
N GLY A 94 -11.94 -12.05 6.02
CA GLY A 94 -11.40 -11.38 7.19
C GLY A 94 -12.34 -11.40 8.41
N PRO A 95 -12.04 -10.60 9.45
CA PRO A 95 -10.97 -9.62 9.50
C PRO A 95 -9.58 -10.26 9.36
N TRP A 96 -8.67 -9.55 8.71
CA TRP A 96 -7.29 -10.00 8.48
C TRP A 96 -6.30 -8.93 8.91
N ASN A 97 -5.09 -9.35 9.24
CA ASN A 97 -3.99 -8.47 9.58
C ASN A 97 -2.66 -8.97 9.03
N GLY A 98 -1.74 -8.06 8.81
CA GLY A 98 -0.40 -8.35 8.33
C GLY A 98 0.60 -7.30 8.79
N THR A 99 1.88 -7.59 8.62
CA THR A 99 2.97 -6.63 8.79
C THR A 99 3.81 -6.67 7.54
N ILE A 100 4.04 -5.50 6.95
CA ILE A 100 4.75 -5.33 5.68
C ILE A 100 5.88 -4.35 5.92
N ILE A 101 7.04 -4.62 5.30
CA ILE A 101 8.18 -3.71 5.30
C ILE A 101 7.86 -2.57 4.33
N GLY A 102 7.99 -1.33 4.79
CA GLY A 102 7.76 -0.15 3.98
C GLY A 102 7.39 1.08 4.81
N ASP A 103 7.12 2.17 4.08
CA ASP A 103 6.79 3.48 4.61
C ASP A 103 5.40 3.90 4.10
N ILE A 104 4.48 4.24 5.00
CA ILE A 104 3.12 4.68 4.63
C ILE A 104 3.12 5.93 3.74
N GLU A 105 4.13 6.79 3.83
CA GLU A 105 4.21 7.97 2.96
C GLU A 105 4.34 7.56 1.48
N GLU A 106 4.95 6.41 1.19
CA GLU A 106 5.04 5.85 -0.16
C GLU A 106 3.70 5.25 -0.65
N LEU A 107 2.79 4.90 0.27
CA LEU A 107 1.48 4.35 -0.06
C LEU A 107 0.44 5.44 -0.38
N ASN A 108 0.71 6.70 -0.04
CA ASN A 108 -0.28 7.75 -0.24
C ASN A 108 -0.55 7.98 -1.74
N GLY A 109 -1.79 7.77 -2.17
CA GLY A 109 -2.19 7.79 -3.58
C GLY A 109 -1.82 6.53 -4.36
N ALA A 110 -1.18 5.54 -3.72
CA ALA A 110 -0.97 4.23 -4.31
C ALA A 110 -2.28 3.44 -4.42
N TYR A 111 -2.26 2.44 -5.29
CA TYR A 111 -3.42 1.61 -5.58
C TYR A 111 -3.32 0.27 -4.86
N ILE A 112 -4.46 -0.18 -4.35
CA ILE A 112 -4.66 -1.52 -3.82
C ILE A 112 -5.86 -2.17 -4.50
N ALA A 113 -5.69 -3.41 -4.96
CA ALA A 113 -6.74 -4.19 -5.57
C ALA A 113 -6.95 -5.52 -4.86
N ILE A 114 -8.19 -5.99 -4.92
CA ILE A 114 -8.56 -7.37 -4.63
C ILE A 114 -8.80 -8.07 -5.95
N LEU A 115 -8.17 -9.22 -6.13
CA LEU A 115 -8.26 -10.02 -7.34
C LEU A 115 -8.90 -11.38 -7.04
N TYR A 116 -9.60 -11.90 -8.05
CA TYR A 116 -10.01 -13.29 -8.17
C TYR A 116 -9.29 -13.87 -9.39
N ASP A 117 -8.46 -14.88 -9.17
CA ASP A 117 -7.40 -15.31 -10.09
C ASP A 117 -6.56 -14.11 -10.55
N ASP A 118 -6.64 -13.75 -11.82
CA ASP A 118 -5.92 -12.63 -12.44
C ASP A 118 -6.81 -11.39 -12.67
N SER A 119 -8.08 -11.45 -12.26
CA SER A 119 -9.06 -10.40 -12.53
C SER A 119 -9.29 -9.53 -11.31
N THR A 120 -9.11 -8.21 -11.45
CA THR A 120 -9.49 -7.24 -10.42
C THR A 120 -11.00 -7.26 -10.20
N ILE A 121 -11.43 -7.64 -9.00
CA ILE A 121 -12.85 -7.62 -8.61
C ILE A 121 -13.23 -6.30 -7.94
N ASP A 122 -12.30 -5.67 -7.22
CA ASP A 122 -12.47 -4.33 -6.66
C ASP A 122 -11.13 -3.70 -6.33
N ASP A 123 -11.17 -2.38 -6.15
CA ASP A 123 -9.99 -1.58 -5.96
C ASP A 123 -10.24 -0.25 -5.28
N ALA A 124 -9.16 0.34 -4.79
CA ALA A 124 -9.18 1.60 -4.09
C ALA A 124 -7.82 2.31 -4.16
N PHE A 125 -7.86 3.63 -4.00
CA PHE A 125 -6.68 4.40 -3.66
C PHE A 125 -6.49 4.42 -2.14
N ILE A 126 -5.24 4.31 -1.72
CA ILE A 126 -4.85 4.50 -0.32
C ILE A 126 -4.73 6.00 -0.07
N VAL A 127 -5.38 6.47 0.99
CA VAL A 127 -5.42 7.88 1.37
C VAL A 127 -4.87 8.01 2.78
N LYS A 128 -3.89 8.88 2.98
CA LYS A 128 -3.37 9.23 4.31
C LYS A 128 -4.47 9.90 5.14
N GLU A 129 -4.58 9.53 6.42
CA GLU A 129 -5.54 10.11 7.38
C GLU A 129 -5.10 11.46 7.96
#